data_AF-A0A836WNQ1-F1
#
_entry.id   AF-A0A836WNQ1-F1
#
_cell.length_a   1.000
_cell.length_b   1.000
_cell.length_c   1.000
_cell.angle_alpha   90.00
_cell.angle_beta   90.00
_cell.angle_gamma   90.00
#
_symmetry.space_group_name_H-M   'P 1'
#
loop_
_entity.id
_entity.type
_entity.pdbx_description
1 polymer ?
#
loop_
_entity_poly.entity_id
_entity_poly.type
_entity_poly.pdbx_seq_one_letter_code
_entity_poly.pdbx_strand_id
1 'polypeptide(L)'
;ANIPLFQKYSPDSTYCRAVLWSGFSISAKNKQLIIDATPPYIPENATEKILTELIEQLKENTPENEHAFYQMVATHLATLSVSIPNEKIPSEELQKTIDNLFASDYHNYTPNGKKIITILSDEMINKLFE
;
A
#
# COMPACT_ATOMS: atom_id res chain seq x y z
N ALA A 1 -13.31 -1.85 26.46
CA ALA A 1 -12.52 -2.86 27.21
C ALA A 1 -11.35 -3.30 26.33
N ASN A 2 -10.13 -3.32 26.86
CA ASN A 2 -8.92 -3.61 26.11
C ASN A 2 -8.85 -5.13 25.84
N ILE A 3 -9.44 -5.58 24.73
CA ILE A 3 -9.43 -7.00 24.36
C ILE A 3 -8.00 -7.34 23.94
N PRO A 4 -7.35 -8.35 24.55
CA PRO A 4 -5.98 -8.72 24.20
C PRO A 4 -5.90 -9.07 22.71
N LEU A 5 -4.83 -8.61 22.03
CA LEU A 5 -4.63 -8.77 20.58
C LEU A 5 -4.95 -10.19 20.09
N PHE A 6 -4.59 -11.22 20.86
CA PHE A 6 -4.83 -12.62 20.52
C PHE A 6 -6.31 -13.03 20.47
N GLN A 7 -7.19 -12.38 21.21
CA GLN A 7 -8.64 -12.54 21.07
C GLN A 7 -9.18 -11.83 19.82
N LYS A 8 -8.49 -10.79 19.36
CA LYS A 8 -8.75 -10.05 18.11
C LYS A 8 -8.24 -10.76 16.86
N TYR A 9 -7.38 -11.77 16.98
CA TYR A 9 -6.88 -12.58 15.85
C TYR A 9 -7.22 -14.07 16.02
N SER A 10 -8.33 -14.35 16.71
CA SER A 10 -9.01 -15.65 16.62
C SER A 10 -9.50 -15.85 15.18
N PRO A 11 -9.52 -17.09 14.63
CA PRO A 11 -9.96 -17.36 13.25
C PRO A 11 -11.29 -16.70 12.85
N ASP A 12 -12.20 -16.48 13.81
CA ASP A 12 -13.51 -15.82 13.60
C ASP A 12 -13.51 -14.29 13.74
N SER A 13 -12.35 -13.67 13.93
CA SER A 13 -12.26 -12.23 14.14
C SER A 13 -12.20 -11.45 12.82
N THR A 14 -12.85 -10.29 12.77
CA THR A 14 -12.84 -9.35 11.64
C THR A 14 -11.42 -9.03 11.15
N TYR A 15 -10.43 -9.08 12.04
CA TYR A 15 -9.03 -8.81 11.72
C TYR A 15 -8.34 -9.96 10.97
N CYS A 16 -8.67 -11.22 11.26
CA CYS A 16 -8.16 -12.36 10.48
C CYS A 16 -8.73 -12.36 9.07
N ARG A 17 -10.00 -11.99 8.90
CA ARG A 17 -10.63 -11.83 7.58
C ARG A 17 -9.99 -10.71 6.77
N ALA A 18 -9.72 -9.57 7.42
CA ALA A 18 -8.97 -8.47 6.84
C ALA A 18 -7.58 -8.90 6.35
N VAL A 19 -6.78 -9.58 7.19
CA VAL A 19 -5.44 -10.01 6.79
C VAL A 19 -5.47 -11.05 5.65
N LEU A 20 -6.48 -11.92 5.61
CA LEU A 20 -6.68 -12.83 4.48
C LEU A 20 -6.99 -12.08 3.17
N TRP A 21 -7.81 -11.02 3.23
CA TRP A 21 -8.12 -10.19 2.07
C TRP A 21 -6.90 -9.48 1.49
N SER A 22 -5.89 -9.15 2.30
CA SER A 22 -4.63 -8.55 1.80
C SER A 22 -3.65 -9.59 1.20
N GLY A 23 -4.04 -10.86 1.13
CA GLY A 23 -3.24 -11.96 0.58
C GLY A 23 -2.21 -12.53 1.56
N PHE A 24 -2.22 -12.09 2.81
CA PHE A 24 -1.39 -12.65 3.87
C PHE A 24 -2.12 -13.78 4.59
N SER A 25 -1.39 -14.86 4.91
CA SER A 25 -1.88 -15.88 5.82
C SER A 25 -1.19 -15.72 7.16
N ILE A 26 -1.96 -15.53 8.23
CA ILE A 26 -1.45 -15.42 9.59
C ILE A 26 -2.14 -16.43 10.51
N SER A 27 -1.39 -16.99 11.45
CA SER A 27 -1.90 -17.85 12.51
C SER A 27 -1.45 -17.34 13.89
N ALA A 28 -2.29 -17.55 14.90
CA ALA A 28 -1.98 -17.16 16.28
C ALA A 28 -1.65 -18.41 17.11
N LYS A 29 -0.45 -18.49 17.67
CA LYS A 29 -0.03 -19.59 18.56
C LYS A 29 0.72 -19.04 19.77
N ASN A 30 0.35 -19.46 20.97
CA ASN A 30 1.06 -19.12 22.22
C ASN A 30 1.37 -17.62 22.41
N LYS A 31 0.41 -16.73 22.10
CA LYS A 31 0.61 -15.27 22.14
C LYS A 31 1.67 -14.75 21.14
N GLN A 32 1.86 -15.44 20.03
CA GLN A 32 2.67 -14.99 18.90
C GLN A 32 1.82 -15.03 17.63
N LEU A 33 2.01 -14.04 16.76
CA LEU A 33 1.49 -14.06 15.40
C LEU A 33 2.56 -14.69 14.52
N ILE A 34 2.16 -15.68 13.74
CA ILE A 34 2.99 -16.41 12.80
C ILE A 34 2.49 -16.04 11.41
N ILE A 35 3.42 -15.70 10.52
CA ILE A 35 3.11 -15.41 9.11
C ILE A 35 3.34 -16.71 8.35
N ASP A 36 2.25 -17.35 7.93
CA ASP A 36 2.30 -18.61 7.20
C ASP A 36 2.55 -18.39 5.69
N ALA A 37 2.08 -17.27 5.15
CA ALA A 37 2.28 -16.90 3.75
C ALA A 37 2.26 -15.38 3.54
N THR A 38 3.07 -14.92 2.58
CA THR A 38 3.12 -13.53 2.12
C THR A 38 2.77 -13.45 0.64
N PRO A 39 2.15 -12.35 0.19
CA PRO A 39 1.92 -12.12 -1.23
C PRO A 39 3.25 -12.03 -2.01
N PRO A 40 3.31 -12.57 -3.24
CA PRO A 40 4.56 -12.66 -4.02
C PRO A 40 5.13 -11.30 -4.45
N TYR A 41 4.32 -10.24 -4.39
CA TYR A 41 4.72 -8.87 -4.73
C TYR A 41 5.30 -8.10 -3.53
N ILE A 42 5.28 -8.68 -2.33
CA ILE A 42 5.84 -8.07 -1.12
C ILE A 42 7.19 -8.72 -0.82
N PRO A 43 8.29 -7.94 -0.78
CA PRO A 43 9.58 -8.50 -0.47
C PRO A 43 9.64 -8.94 1.01
N GLU A 44 10.33 -10.05 1.27
CA GLU A 44 10.37 -10.70 2.59
C GLU A 44 10.85 -9.74 3.69
N ASN A 45 11.83 -8.89 3.39
CA ASN A 45 12.37 -7.89 4.32
C ASN A 45 11.40 -6.74 4.65
N ALA A 46 10.33 -6.53 3.87
CA ALA A 46 9.31 -5.52 4.13
C ALA A 46 8.05 -6.10 4.80
N THR A 47 7.95 -7.43 4.85
CA THR A 47 6.76 -8.16 5.31
C THR A 47 6.35 -7.78 6.73
N GLU A 48 7.28 -7.83 7.69
CA GLU A 48 7.00 -7.55 9.10
C GLU A 48 6.53 -6.11 9.29
N LYS A 49 7.21 -5.15 8.64
CA LYS A 49 6.87 -3.74 8.71
C LYS A 49 5.47 -3.48 8.17
N ILE A 50 5.19 -3.97 6.96
CA ILE A 50 3.89 -3.81 6.29
C ILE A 50 2.76 -4.41 7.13
N LEU A 51 2.93 -5.62 7.67
CA LEU A 51 1.92 -6.26 8.49
C LEU A 51 1.68 -5.52 9.81
N THR A 52 2.75 -5.03 10.44
CA THR A 52 2.65 -4.27 11.70
C THR A 52 1.87 -2.98 11.49
N GLU A 53 2.22 -2.22 10.45
CA GLU A 53 1.54 -0.97 10.10
C GLU A 53 0.07 -1.22 9.72
N LEU A 54 -0.22 -2.26 8.92
CA LEU A 54 -1.59 -2.65 8.57
C LEU A 54 -2.41 -3.04 9.81
N ILE A 55 -1.81 -3.76 10.76
CA ILE A 55 -2.43 -4.12 12.03
C ILE A 55 -2.71 -2.88 12.88
N GLU A 56 -1.79 -1.92 12.94
CA GLU A 56 -1.99 -0.65 13.65
C GLU A 56 -3.13 0.17 13.03
N GLN A 57 -3.14 0.29 11.71
CA GLN A 57 -4.23 0.96 10.98
C GLN A 57 -5.59 0.33 11.26
N LEU A 58 -5.67 -1.00 11.31
CA LEU A 58 -6.91 -1.71 11.65
C LEU A 58 -7.36 -1.45 13.10
N LYS A 59 -6.44 -1.13 14.02
CA LYS A 59 -6.83 -0.77 15.40
C LYS A 59 -7.45 0.62 15.45
N GLU A 60 -6.92 1.56 14.68
CA GLU A 60 -7.38 2.95 14.64
C GLU A 60 -8.64 3.12 13.78
N ASN A 61 -8.70 2.41 12.65
CA ASN A 61 -9.79 2.48 11.68
C ASN A 61 -10.33 1.07 11.43
N THR A 62 -11.51 0.77 11.98
CA THR A 62 -12.20 -0.49 11.66
C THR A 62 -13.06 -0.25 10.41
N PRO A 63 -12.72 -0.86 9.26
CA PRO A 63 -13.44 -0.63 8.01
C PRO A 63 -14.88 -1.16 8.12
N GLU A 64 -15.82 -0.40 7.58
CA GLU A 64 -17.25 -0.73 7.64
C GLU A 64 -17.64 -1.89 6.72
N ASN A 65 -16.87 -2.11 5.65
CA ASN A 65 -17.08 -3.18 4.68
C ASN A 65 -15.76 -3.59 3.99
N GLU A 66 -15.84 -4.66 3.20
CA GLU A 66 -14.70 -5.23 2.47
C GLU A 66 -14.08 -4.24 1.46
N HIS A 67 -14.89 -3.41 0.79
CA HIS A 67 -14.38 -2.41 -0.16
C HIS A 67 -13.58 -1.31 0.55
N ALA A 68 -14.08 -0.80 1.67
CA ALA A 68 -13.39 0.18 2.50
C ALA A 68 -12.07 -0.40 3.05
N PHE A 69 -12.07 -1.69 3.37
CA PHE A 69 -10.84 -2.39 3.75
C PHE A 69 -9.83 -2.46 2.60
N TYR A 70 -10.23 -2.90 1.40
CA TYR A 70 -9.31 -2.96 0.25
C TYR A 70 -8.75 -1.59 -0.11
N GLN A 71 -9.57 -0.55 -0.09
CA GLN A 71 -9.11 0.81 -0.37
C GLN A 71 -8.10 1.30 0.67
N MET A 72 -8.36 1.07 1.96
CA MET A 72 -7.43 1.41 3.04
C MET A 72 -6.09 0.68 2.87
N VAL A 73 -6.12 -0.63 2.67
CA VAL A 73 -4.90 -1.44 2.49
C VAL A 73 -4.14 -1.05 1.23
N ALA A 74 -4.81 -0.90 0.09
CA ALA A 74 -4.17 -0.51 -1.17
C ALA A 74 -3.47 0.85 -1.03
N THR A 75 -4.12 1.81 -0.37
CA THR A 75 -3.54 3.15 -0.12
C THR A 75 -2.32 3.06 0.77
N HIS A 76 -2.37 2.23 1.81
CA HIS A 76 -1.26 2.08 2.75
C HIS A 76 -0.07 1.37 2.11
N LEU A 77 -0.31 0.25 1.44
CA LEU A 77 0.73 -0.48 0.69
C LEU A 77 1.37 0.41 -0.38
N ALA A 78 0.57 1.17 -1.14
CA ALA A 78 1.08 2.10 -2.13
C ALA A 78 2.00 3.15 -1.48
N THR A 79 1.61 3.69 -0.33
CA THR A 79 2.41 4.69 0.41
C THR A 79 3.74 4.10 0.89
N LEU A 80 3.74 2.85 1.35
CA LEU A 80 4.95 2.16 1.81
C LEU A 80 5.87 1.72 0.68
N SER A 81 5.30 1.43 -0.50
CA SER A 81 6.06 1.06 -1.70
C SER A 81 6.75 2.23 -2.39
N VAL A 82 6.53 3.47 -1.90
CA VAL A 82 7.24 4.65 -2.40
C VAL A 82 8.72 4.51 -2.07
N SER A 83 9.48 3.97 -3.03
CA SER A 83 10.93 4.05 -3.04
C SER A 83 11.30 5.41 -3.62
N ILE A 84 11.95 6.25 -2.82
CA ILE A 84 12.59 7.47 -3.30
C ILE A 84 14.06 7.10 -3.52
N PRO A 85 14.47 6.72 -4.74
CA PRO A 85 15.89 6.53 -5.00
C PRO A 85 16.60 7.88 -4.84
N ASN A 86 17.61 7.92 -3.96
CA ASN A 86 18.54 9.04 -3.84
C ASN A 86 19.56 9.09 -5.00
N GLU A 87 19.50 8.11 -5.91
CA GLU A 87 20.41 7.94 -7.04
C GLU A 87 19.68 8.16 -8.37
N LYS A 88 20.45 8.41 -9.43
CA LYS A 88 19.90 8.56 -10.78
C LYS A 88 19.20 7.26 -11.19
N ILE A 89 17.91 7.35 -11.47
CA ILE A 89 17.12 6.24 -12.01
C ILE A 89 17.67 5.89 -13.40
N PRO A 90 18.08 4.63 -13.64
CA PRO A 90 18.47 4.14 -14.97
C PRO A 90 17.36 4.36 -15.99
N SER A 91 17.71 4.66 -17.25
CA SER A 91 16.72 4.97 -18.29
C SER A 91 15.69 3.85 -18.52
N GLU A 92 16.09 2.59 -18.39
CA GLU A 92 15.19 1.43 -18.52
C GLU A 92 14.18 1.36 -17.37
N GLU A 93 14.62 1.61 -16.14
CA GLU A 93 13.76 1.62 -14.95
C GLU A 93 12.80 2.82 -14.98
N LEU A 94 13.28 3.96 -15.48
CA LEU A 94 12.45 5.14 -15.69
C LEU A 94 11.35 4.86 -16.73
N GLN A 95 11.70 4.25 -17.86
CA GLN A 95 10.72 3.90 -18.90
C GLN A 95 9.67 2.94 -18.36
N LYS A 96 10.09 1.90 -17.63
CA LYS A 96 9.17 0.95 -16.99
C LYS A 96 8.23 1.63 -15.99
N THR A 97 8.72 2.62 -15.24
CA THR A 97 7.91 3.39 -14.30
C THR A 97 6.88 4.25 -15.04
N ILE A 98 7.27 4.89 -16.15
CA ILE A 98 6.37 5.67 -17.00
C ILE A 98 5.29 4.76 -17.61
N ASP A 99 5.67 3.60 -18.14
CA ASP A 99 4.73 2.65 -18.74
C ASP A 99 3.70 2.15 -17.70
N ASN A 100 4.17 1.80 -16.49
CA ASN A 100 3.29 1.39 -15.39
C ASN A 100 2.35 2.52 -14.93
N LEU A 101 2.83 3.77 -14.96
CA LEU A 101 2.02 4.93 -14.61
C LEU A 101 0.87 5.09 -15.61
N PHE A 102 1.15 5.06 -16.91
CA PHE A 102 0.13 5.21 -17.95
C PHE A 102 -0.78 3.98 -18.13
N ALA A 103 -0.37 2.81 -17.64
CA ALA A 103 -1.22 1.62 -17.56
C ALA A 103 -2.27 1.69 -16.44
N SER A 104 -2.17 2.67 -15.52
CA SER A 104 -3.10 2.83 -14.41
C SER A 104 -4.30 3.72 -14.78
N ASP A 105 -5.51 3.38 -14.31
CA ASP A 105 -6.75 4.09 -14.61
C ASP A 105 -6.74 5.58 -14.20
N TYR A 106 -5.96 5.93 -13.17
CA TYR A 106 -5.88 7.29 -12.60
C TYR A 106 -4.44 7.85 -12.61
N HIS A 107 -3.72 7.68 -13.72
CA HIS A 107 -2.31 8.07 -13.89
C HIS A 107 -1.98 9.56 -13.59
N ASN A 108 -2.98 10.44 -13.56
CA ASN A 108 -2.79 11.87 -13.32
C ASN A 108 -2.78 12.25 -11.82
N TYR A 109 -3.24 11.38 -10.93
CA TYR A 109 -3.44 11.69 -9.51
C TYR A 109 -2.87 10.62 -8.60
N THR A 110 -2.24 11.04 -7.51
CA THR A 110 -1.85 10.13 -6.43
C THR A 110 -3.09 9.59 -5.73
N PRO A 111 -2.98 8.48 -4.97
CA PRO A 111 -4.08 8.00 -4.12
C PRO A 111 -4.63 9.06 -3.16
N ASN A 112 -3.82 10.07 -2.81
CA ASN A 112 -4.21 11.22 -1.97
C ASN A 112 -4.70 12.45 -2.76
N GLY A 113 -4.91 12.32 -4.07
CA GLY A 113 -5.47 13.38 -4.93
C GLY A 113 -4.49 14.46 -5.39
N LYS A 114 -3.18 14.30 -5.16
CA LYS A 114 -2.17 15.25 -5.69
C LYS A 114 -1.89 14.96 -7.16
N LYS A 115 -1.63 15.98 -7.98
CA LYS A 115 -1.24 15.77 -9.38
C LYS A 115 0.11 15.04 -9.46
N ILE A 116 0.18 14.00 -10.30
CA ILE A 116 1.42 13.25 -10.59
C ILE A 116 2.16 13.89 -11.77
N ILE A 117 1.46 14.18 -12.86
CA ILE A 117 2.04 14.70 -14.10
C ILE A 117 1.53 16.12 -14.35
N THR A 118 2.42 17.01 -14.78
CA THR A 118 2.07 18.31 -15.37
C THR A 118 2.61 18.34 -16.79
N ILE A 119 1.72 18.53 -17.77
CA ILE A 119 2.09 18.67 -19.18
C ILE A 119 2.25 20.17 -19.46
N LEU A 120 3.44 20.57 -19.88
CA LEU A 120 3.71 21.92 -20.35
C LEU A 120 3.62 21.92 -21.88
N SER A 121 2.74 22.74 -22.44
CA SER A 121 2.70 22.94 -23.90
C SER A 121 3.79 23.91 -24.35
N ASP A 122 4.20 23.81 -25.61
CA ASP A 122 5.18 24.73 -26.21
C ASP A 122 4.75 26.20 -26.07
N GLU A 123 3.45 26.48 -26.17
CA GLU A 123 2.89 27.82 -25.95
C GLU A 123 3.11 28.33 -24.51
N MET A 124 2.96 27.45 -23.51
CA MET A 124 3.21 27.80 -22.11
C MET A 124 4.70 28.02 -21.86
N ILE A 125 5.55 27.22 -22.49
CA ILE A 125 7.01 27.37 -22.40
C ILE A 125 7.42 28.70 -23.00
N ASN A 126 6.95 29.04 -24.20
CA ASN A 126 7.31 30.29 -24.88
C ASN A 126 6.92 31.52 -24.03
N LYS A 127 5.75 31.51 -23.39
CA LYS A 127 5.31 32.58 -22.47
C LYS A 127 6.16 32.72 -21.19
N LEU A 128 6.91 31.70 -20.80
CA LEU A 128 7.79 31.76 -19.62
C LEU A 128 9.15 32.40 -19.93
N PHE A 129 9.53 32.46 -21.21
CA PHE A 129 10.81 32.99 -21.67
C PHE A 129 10.68 34.31 -22.47
N GLU A 130 9.45 34.80 -22.71
CA GLU A 130 9.14 36.17 -23.14
C GLU A 130 9.21 37.16 -21.96
#